data_AF-A0A378JR54-F1
#
_entry.id   AF-A0A378JR54-F1
#
_cell.length_a   1.000
_cell.length_b   1.000
_cell.length_c   1.000
_cell.angle_alpha   90.00
_cell.angle_beta   90.00
_cell.angle_gamma   90.00
#
_symmetry.space_group_name_H-M   'P 1'
#
loop_
_entity.id
_entity.type
_entity.pdbx_description
1 polymer ?
#
loop_
_entity_poly.entity_id
_entity_poly.type
_entity_poly.pdbx_seq_one_letter_code
_entity_poly.pdbx_strand_id
1 'polypeptide(L)'
;MSLHQTDCHLDGKQVTVHFRYYWPKAYVLWQHKRYGSIDIIEVMDSDERIDVESLPVESQIACRHAAWEHLHGNQLLKDANVSSIWQADEHHSALRLNTD
;
A
#
# COMPACT_ATOMS: atom_id res chain seq x y z
N MET A 1 6.88 -10.85 -1.56
CA MET A 1 5.61 -10.14 -1.76
C MET A 1 4.52 -10.99 -1.15
N SER A 2 3.59 -10.41 -0.41
CA SER A 2 2.56 -11.15 0.32
C SER A 2 1.16 -10.68 -0.11
N LEU A 3 0.26 -11.64 -0.32
CA LEU A 3 -1.14 -11.41 -0.63
C LEU A 3 -1.95 -11.44 0.67
N HIS A 4 -2.84 -10.48 0.83
CA HIS A 4 -3.65 -10.30 2.04
C HIS A 4 -5.10 -10.00 1.66
N GLN A 5 -6.01 -10.25 2.61
CA GLN A 5 -7.41 -9.87 2.50
C GLN A 5 -7.90 -9.27 3.81
N THR A 6 -8.79 -8.30 3.73
CA THR A 6 -9.45 -7.69 4.89
C THR A 6 -10.81 -7.16 4.53
N ASP A 7 -11.67 -6.99 5.53
CA ASP A 7 -12.97 -6.37 5.34
C ASP A 7 -12.86 -4.84 5.38
N CYS A 8 -13.67 -4.18 4.56
CA CYS A 8 -13.86 -2.74 4.54
C CYS A 8 -15.36 -2.43 4.51
N HIS A 9 -15.78 -1.29 5.08
CA HIS A 9 -17.17 -0.84 5.01
C HIS A 9 -17.27 0.31 4.02
N LEU A 10 -18.02 0.11 2.94
CA LEU A 10 -18.28 1.12 1.89
C LEU A 10 -19.79 1.34 1.80
N ASP A 11 -20.25 2.59 1.92
CA ASP A 11 -21.66 2.99 1.77
C ASP A 11 -22.66 2.11 2.56
N GLY A 12 -22.27 1.70 3.77
CA GLY A 12 -23.09 0.85 4.64
C GLY A 12 -23.08 -0.65 4.29
N LYS A 13 -22.27 -1.06 3.31
CA LYS A 13 -22.03 -2.47 2.96
C LYS A 13 -20.65 -2.92 3.42
N GLN A 14 -20.53 -4.19 3.81
CA GLN A 14 -19.25 -4.84 4.04
C GLN A 14 -18.74 -5.42 2.73
N VAL A 15 -17.51 -5.08 2.36
CA VAL A 15 -16.80 -5.60 1.18
C VAL A 15 -15.49 -6.24 1.60
N THR A 16 -15.01 -7.19 0.80
CA THR A 16 -13.69 -7.80 0.99
C THR A 16 -12.67 -7.11 0.09
N VAL A 17 -11.54 -6.69 0.66
CA VAL A 17 -10.44 -6.03 -0.06
C VAL A 17 -9.29 -7.02 -0.18
N HIS A 18 -8.92 -7.38 -1.41
CA HIS A 18 -7.71 -8.15 -1.69
C HIS A 18 -6.57 -7.22 -2.08
N PHE A 19 -5.43 -7.35 -1.41
CA PHE A 19 -4.32 -6.42 -1.59
C PHE A 19 -2.95 -7.09 -1.47
N ARG A 20 -1.96 -6.44 -2.08
CA ARG A 20 -0.55 -6.79 -1.95
C ARG A 20 0.13 -5.83 -1.01
N TYR A 21 1.02 -6.38 -0.21
CA TYR A 21 1.95 -5.61 0.60
C TYR A 21 3.39 -5.87 0.14
N TYR A 22 4.13 -4.79 -0.15
CA TYR A 22 5.49 -4.88 -0.70
C TYR A 22 6.34 -3.65 -0.41
N TRP A 23 7.66 -3.82 -0.53
CA TRP A 23 8.60 -2.73 -0.54
C TRP A 23 8.87 -2.29 -1.98
N PRO A 24 8.51 -1.07 -2.39
CA PRO A 24 8.67 -0.65 -3.77
C PRO A 24 10.15 -0.35 -4.08
N LYS A 25 10.59 -0.68 -5.30
CA LYS A 25 11.97 -0.39 -5.78
C LYS A 25 12.15 1.07 -6.24
N ALA A 26 11.06 1.80 -6.39
CA ALA A 26 11.00 3.19 -6.79
C ALA A 26 9.90 3.89 -5.99
N TYR A 27 9.89 5.23 -5.98
CA TYR A 27 8.84 5.97 -5.31
C TYR A 27 7.48 5.67 -5.96
N VAL A 28 6.50 5.28 -5.15
CA VAL A 28 5.12 5.08 -5.59
C VAL A 28 4.20 6.03 -4.84
N LEU A 29 3.15 6.49 -5.52
CA LEU A 29 2.09 7.25 -4.88
C LEU A 29 1.51 6.43 -3.71
N TRP A 30 1.26 7.10 -2.58
CA TRP A 30 0.73 6.48 -1.35
C TRP A 30 1.66 5.49 -0.63
N GLN A 31 2.97 5.54 -0.91
CA GLN A 31 3.97 4.82 -0.13
C GLN A 31 4.08 5.37 1.30
N HIS A 32 4.07 4.48 2.28
CA HIS A 32 4.51 4.81 3.62
C HIS A 32 6.03 4.73 3.72
N LYS A 33 6.69 5.81 4.14
CA LYS A 33 8.16 5.95 4.17
C LYS A 33 8.87 4.83 4.94
N ARG A 34 8.23 4.28 5.98
CA ARG A 34 8.80 3.25 6.86
C ARG A 34 8.28 1.85 6.63
N TYR A 35 7.11 1.74 6.00
CA TYR A 35 6.38 0.46 5.94
C TYR A 35 6.11 0.00 4.53
N GLY A 36 6.45 0.75 3.48
CA GLY A 36 6.39 0.28 2.10
C GLY A 36 5.08 0.69 1.45
N SER A 37 4.55 -0.14 0.57
CA SER A 37 3.35 0.19 -0.21
C SER A 37 2.32 -0.94 -0.19
N ILE A 38 1.07 -0.51 -0.37
CA ILE A 38 -0.10 -1.35 -0.59
C ILE A 38 -0.55 -1.15 -2.03
N ASP A 39 -0.92 -2.25 -2.68
CA ASP A 39 -1.58 -2.26 -3.99
C ASP A 39 -2.88 -3.06 -3.86
N ILE A 40 -4.02 -2.40 -4.08
CA ILE A 40 -5.32 -3.06 -3.98
C ILE A 40 -5.58 -3.74 -5.33
N ILE A 41 -5.73 -5.06 -5.30
CA ILE A 41 -5.91 -5.87 -6.52
C ILE A 41 -7.38 -5.84 -6.95
N GLU A 42 -8.27 -6.05 -5.99
CA GLU A 42 -9.71 -6.13 -6.22
C GLU A 42 -10.48 -5.89 -4.92
N VAL A 43 -11.73 -5.45 -5.07
CA VAL A 43 -12.71 -5.33 -4.01
C VAL A 43 -13.90 -6.20 -4.37
N MET A 44 -14.39 -7.01 -3.44
CA MET A 44 -15.49 -7.94 -3.65
C MET A 44 -16.70 -7.52 -2.79
N ASP A 45 -17.85 -7.27 -3.40
CA ASP A 45 -19.15 -7.22 -2.70
C ASP A 45 -19.81 -8.59 -2.83
N SER A 46 -19.72 -9.39 -1.76
CA SER A 46 -20.13 -10.79 -1.77
C SER A 46 -19.38 -11.58 -2.87
N ASP A 47 -20.03 -11.87 -4.01
CA ASP A 47 -19.45 -12.60 -5.15
C ASP A 47 -19.15 -11.69 -6.36
N GLU A 48 -19.49 -10.39 -6.27
CA GLU A 48 -19.28 -9.42 -7.35
C GLU A 48 -17.95 -8.69 -7.19
N ARG A 49 -17.12 -8.75 -8.23
CA ARG A 49 -15.89 -7.96 -8.29
C ARG A 49 -16.20 -6.53 -8.68
N ILE A 50 -15.78 -5.60 -7.83
CA ILE A 50 -15.82 -4.16 -8.06
C ILE A 50 -14.45 -3.71 -8.55
N ASP A 51 -14.44 -2.94 -9.64
CA ASP A 51 -13.22 -2.29 -10.11
C ASP A 51 -12.83 -1.14 -9.18
N VAL A 52 -11.63 -1.20 -8.61
CA VAL A 52 -11.11 -0.22 -7.65
C VAL A 52 -11.05 1.18 -8.26
N GLU A 53 -10.71 1.27 -9.56
CA GLU A 53 -10.59 2.55 -10.25
C GLU A 53 -11.95 3.24 -10.45
N SER A 54 -13.04 2.46 -10.43
CA SER A 54 -14.41 2.97 -10.53
C SER A 54 -14.98 3.49 -9.21
N LEU A 55 -14.34 3.16 -8.08
CA LEU A 55 -14.77 3.63 -6.77
C LEU A 55 -14.50 5.13 -6.59
N PRO A 56 -15.36 5.87 -5.87
CA PRO A 56 -15.03 7.21 -5.40
C PRO A 56 -13.70 7.23 -4.64
N VAL A 57 -12.99 8.36 -4.70
CA VAL A 57 -11.67 8.50 -4.07
C VAL A 57 -11.73 8.20 -2.56
N GLU A 58 -12.81 8.60 -1.90
CA GLU A 58 -13.07 8.33 -0.49
C GLU A 58 -13.14 6.83 -0.19
N SER A 59 -13.81 6.07 -1.06
CA SER A 59 -13.92 4.61 -0.94
C SER A 59 -12.59 3.92 -1.21
N GLN A 60 -11.81 4.42 -2.18
CA GLN A 60 -10.44 3.92 -2.41
C GLN A 60 -9.54 4.15 -1.18
N ILE A 61 -9.64 5.32 -0.55
CA ILE A 61 -8.93 5.65 0.69
C ILE A 61 -9.37 4.72 1.82
N ALA A 62 -10.67 4.49 1.98
CA ALA A 62 -11.21 3.59 3.00
C ALA A 62 -10.69 2.16 2.86
N CYS A 63 -10.67 1.60 1.63
CA CYS A 63 -10.11 0.29 1.36
C CYS A 63 -8.62 0.22 1.71
N ARG A 64 -7.85 1.26 1.34
CA ARG A 64 -6.41 1.33 1.66
C ARG A 64 -6.16 1.47 3.16
N HIS A 65 -7.00 2.21 3.87
CA HIS A 65 -6.91 2.34 5.32
C HIS A 65 -7.20 1.01 6.03
N ALA A 66 -8.25 0.30 5.61
CA ALA A 66 -8.56 -1.04 6.13
C ALA A 66 -7.38 -2.01 5.92
N ALA A 67 -6.71 -1.95 4.76
CA ALA A 67 -5.53 -2.76 4.49
C ALA A 67 -4.36 -2.43 5.44
N TRP A 68 -4.12 -1.15 5.75
CA TRP A 68 -3.10 -0.76 6.74
C TRP A 68 -3.44 -1.23 8.15
N GLU A 69 -4.69 -1.05 8.58
CA GLU A 69 -5.17 -1.53 9.89
C GLU A 69 -5.04 -3.04 10.02
N HIS A 70 -5.36 -3.79 8.96
CA HIS A 70 -5.15 -5.24 8.92
C HIS A 70 -3.68 -5.61 9.12
N LEU A 71 -2.76 -4.97 8.39
CA LEU A 71 -1.33 -5.25 8.53
C LEU A 71 -0.81 -4.88 9.92
N HIS A 72 -1.27 -3.76 10.48
CA HIS A 72 -0.87 -3.30 11.81
C HIS A 72 -1.39 -4.23 12.91
N GLY A 73 -2.69 -4.54 12.90
CA GLY A 73 -3.34 -5.39 13.89
C GLY A 73 -2.80 -6.83 13.90
N ASN A 74 -2.34 -7.33 12.75
CA ASN A 74 -1.73 -8.66 12.63
C ASN A 74 -0.19 -8.66 12.73
N GLN A 75 0.44 -7.52 13.03
CA GLN A 75 1.91 -7.38 13.11
C GLN A 75 2.64 -7.84 11.82
N LEU A 76 2.04 -7.59 10.66
CA LEU A 76 2.56 -7.98 9.35
C LEU A 76 3.39 -6.88 8.69
N LEU A 77 3.40 -5.68 9.27
CA LEU A 77 4.23 -4.56 8.82
C LEU A 77 5.69 -4.91 8.98
N LYS A 78 6.44 -4.81 7.87
CA LYS A 78 7.88 -4.97 7.88
C LYS A 78 8.49 -3.59 8.07
N ASP A 79 9.26 -3.43 9.14
CA ASP A 79 10.10 -2.26 9.29
C ASP A 79 11.06 -2.19 8.12
N ALA A 80 11.14 -1.03 7.51
CA ALA A 80 12.25 -0.72 6.64
C ALA A 80 13.55 -0.91 7.42
N ASN A 81 14.54 -1.53 6.79
CA ASN A 81 15.91 -1.35 7.26
C ASN A 81 16.27 0.12 6.99
N VAL A 82 16.00 1.00 7.95
CA VAL A 82 16.16 2.46 7.84
C VAL A 82 17.57 2.80 7.35
N SER A 83 18.59 2.05 7.80
CA SER A 83 19.98 2.14 7.33
C SER A 83 20.14 2.01 5.80
N SER A 84 19.36 1.13 5.16
CA SER A 84 19.38 0.96 3.70
C SER A 84 18.66 2.08 2.93
N ILE A 85 17.68 2.74 3.55
CA ILE A 85 16.95 3.86 2.91
C ILE A 85 17.86 5.08 2.84
N TRP A 86 18.55 5.44 3.93
CA TRP A 86 19.45 6.60 3.95
C TRP A 86 20.62 6.42 2.97
N GLN A 87 21.19 5.21 2.87
CA GLN A 87 22.25 4.91 1.90
C GLN A 87 21.77 5.03 0.44
N ALA A 88 20.53 4.66 0.14
CA ALA A 88 19.97 4.79 -1.20
C ALA A 88 19.70 6.27 -1.58
N ASP A 89 19.24 7.08 -0.63
CA ASP A 89 18.97 8.51 -0.83
C ASP A 89 20.26 9.33 -1.01
N GLU A 90 21.31 9.01 -0.25
CA GLU A 90 22.65 9.59 -0.42
C GLU A 90 23.26 9.24 -1.79
N HIS A 91 23.12 7.99 -2.25
CA HIS A 91 23.62 7.59 -3.57
C HIS A 91 22.87 8.28 -4.72
N HIS A 92 21.55 8.44 -4.60
CA HIS A 92 20.73 9.09 -5.62
C HIS A 92 20.97 10.61 -5.68
N SER A 93 21.25 11.22 -4.52
CA SER A 93 21.64 12.62 -4.41
C SER A 93 23.05 12.87 -4.96
N ALA A 94 24.00 11.97 -4.68
CA ALA A 94 25.36 12.05 -5.20
C ALA A 94 25.43 11.87 -6.73
N LEU A 95 24.57 11.02 -7.31
CA LEU A 95 24.47 10.85 -8.78
C LEU A 95 23.90 12.07 -9.50
N ARG A 96 23.06 12.87 -8.85
CA ARG A 96 22.55 14.14 -9.40
C ARG A 96 23.56 15.29 -9.35
N LEU A 97 24.53 15.22 -8.44
CA LEU A 97 25.57 16.24 -8.27
C LEU A 97 26.80 16.01 -9.16
N ASN A 98 26.93 14.82 -9.76
CA ASN A 98 28.04 14.46 -10.67
C ASN A 98 27.65 14.52 -12.16
N THR A 99 26.51 15.11 -12.49
CA THR A 99 26.07 15.39 -13.86
C THR A 99 26.14 16.89 -14.17
N ASP A 100 27.33 17.46 -14.02
CA ASP A 100 27.75 18.74 -14.61
C ASP A 100 29.15 18.57 -15.23
#